data_AF-A0AA47NBV3-F1
#
_entry.id   AF-A0AA47NBV3-F1
#
_cell.length_a   1.000
_cell.length_b   1.000
_cell.length_c   1.000
_cell.angle_alpha   90.00
_cell.angle_beta   90.00
_cell.angle_gamma   90.00
#
_symmetry.space_group_name_H-M   'P 1'
#
loop_
_entity.id
_entity.type
_entity.pdbx_description
1 polymer ?
#
loop_
_entity_poly.entity_id
_entity_poly.type
_entity_poly.pdbx_seq_one_letter_code
_entity_poly.pdbx_strand_id
1 'polypeptide(L)'
;MILIYYFITTLLYRVACHGNDLFFNDNAELQLPETYSVPWMRAVKDSSPLSALTVPGTHDSMSLAGGALAQHQAWSLDLQLRAGIRYLELRVVAVGNTLYVMQGITYQHSTLQEVLHTTLAFLSLYPSEAVLLQVLPELSKSSQVNQMVQDLVAQEQRVWVSSGMPTMREVRGKVVLVQKGSFNLGVPLQAEGGDNRVSEIQDKEASLAKLLGQAMVACGGENIVMSHSSGSGFGTFWGMFLTPKRVAERVNPWLNHFLGQYAPNHPRPCFGVLSMDFPGFDLIQNIINLNWSDIMSVTMTRSDGVAILTMKSDAGSACPPLCQILKALCYSPVCCSVSQKLRSLLGTSHSALGMVQVMVGLMNMALGLLLCINRFSSSWRMHETLYPFWLGALFIFFGILCILSEKFPSPCLVVSSVSAHLAGVGFSIAAVVLYSMNLAEMSFWRLCRDDDDYYFYHYHHSSSTTASPDRQDTLRRCLEGQRIITMVLGGINVLLITLSVLQFCVSISCVVLGIKAVRKMFKKENQVQLGGGEQVQLG
;
A
#
# COMPACT_ATOMS: atom_id res chain seq x y z
N MET A 1 -9.90 25.94 -11.80
CA MET A 1 -8.66 25.10 -11.76
C MET A 1 -8.26 24.68 -10.36
N ILE A 2 -8.16 25.59 -9.37
CA ILE A 2 -7.84 25.23 -7.97
C ILE A 2 -8.87 24.28 -7.35
N LEU A 3 -10.16 24.45 -7.64
CA LEU A 3 -11.23 23.53 -7.19
C LEU A 3 -11.15 22.13 -7.83
N ILE A 4 -10.64 22.03 -9.06
CA ILE A 4 -10.45 20.73 -9.74
C ILE A 4 -9.15 20.08 -9.26
N TYR A 5 -8.10 20.85 -8.99
CA TYR A 5 -6.91 20.37 -8.29
C TYR A 5 -7.27 19.89 -6.88
N TYR A 6 -8.05 20.65 -6.10
CA TYR A 6 -8.55 20.24 -4.79
C TYR A 6 -9.48 19.04 -4.87
N PHE A 7 -10.34 18.96 -5.88
CA PHE A 7 -11.22 17.80 -6.09
C PHE A 7 -10.41 16.58 -6.51
N ILE A 8 -9.40 16.71 -7.35
CA ILE A 8 -8.50 15.62 -7.76
C ILE A 8 -7.55 15.25 -6.63
N THR A 9 -7.07 16.19 -5.80
CA THR A 9 -6.25 15.87 -4.63
C THR A 9 -7.09 15.31 -3.49
N THR A 10 -8.34 15.74 -3.27
CA THR A 10 -9.26 15.07 -2.33
C THR A 10 -9.78 13.76 -2.87
N LEU A 11 -9.96 13.61 -4.19
CA LEU A 11 -10.27 12.32 -4.82
C LEU A 11 -9.04 11.41 -4.80
N LEU A 12 -7.82 11.92 -4.96
CA LEU A 12 -6.57 11.18 -4.75
C LEU A 12 -6.30 10.91 -3.28
N TYR A 13 -6.75 11.74 -2.35
CA TYR A 13 -6.69 11.49 -0.90
C TYR A 13 -7.80 10.53 -0.45
N ARG A 14 -8.88 10.40 -1.24
CA ARG A 14 -9.95 9.41 -1.04
C ARG A 14 -9.77 8.12 -1.84
N VAL A 15 -8.97 8.13 -2.92
CA VAL A 15 -8.52 6.96 -3.69
C VAL A 15 -7.20 6.44 -3.12
N ALA A 16 -6.38 7.32 -2.55
CA ALA A 16 -5.40 7.02 -1.49
C ALA A 16 -6.03 7.21 -0.12
N CYS A 17 -7.34 6.94 0.02
CA CYS A 17 -7.73 6.23 1.23
C CYS A 17 -6.90 4.97 1.17
N HIS A 18 -5.85 4.91 2.01
CA HIS A 18 -5.64 3.73 2.83
C HIS A 18 -7.04 3.18 3.08
N GLY A 19 -7.41 2.09 2.41
CA GLY A 19 -8.33 1.19 3.07
C GLY A 19 -7.73 1.02 4.46
N ASN A 20 -8.53 1.12 5.52
CA ASN A 20 -8.09 0.50 6.76
C ASN A 20 -7.68 -0.91 6.34
N ASP A 21 -6.38 -1.17 6.24
CA ASP A 21 -5.90 -2.45 5.78
C ASP A 21 -6.32 -3.37 6.92
N LEU A 22 -7.46 -4.06 6.76
CA LEU A 22 -8.10 -4.79 7.86
C LEU A 22 -7.14 -5.78 8.54
N PHE A 23 -6.11 -6.16 7.80
CA PHE A 23 -5.09 -7.14 8.17
C PHE A 23 -3.78 -6.51 8.68
N PHE A 24 -3.58 -5.19 8.56
CA PHE A 24 -2.40 -4.45 9.02
C PHE A 24 -2.82 -3.21 9.82
N ASN A 25 -2.19 -2.95 10.96
CA ASN A 25 -2.53 -1.80 11.78
C ASN A 25 -1.31 -1.00 12.24
N ASP A 26 -1.26 0.26 11.82
CA ASP A 26 -0.32 1.27 12.30
C ASP A 26 -0.95 2.33 13.21
N ASN A 27 -2.26 2.21 13.49
CA ASN A 27 -2.95 3.09 14.40
C ASN A 27 -2.71 2.67 15.86
N ALA A 28 -2.35 3.63 16.71
CA ALA A 28 -2.16 3.39 18.14
C ALA A 28 -3.47 3.10 18.88
N GLU A 29 -4.62 3.49 18.31
CA GLU A 29 -5.93 3.23 18.89
C GLU A 29 -6.48 1.87 18.45
N LEU A 30 -7.06 1.14 19.40
CA LEU A 30 -7.74 -0.13 19.14
C LEU A 30 -9.25 0.10 19.07
N GLN A 31 -9.84 -0.23 17.91
CA GLN A 31 -11.29 -0.22 17.72
C GLN A 31 -11.82 -1.65 17.75
N LEU A 32 -12.62 -1.97 18.77
CA LEU A 32 -13.24 -3.28 18.93
C LEU A 32 -14.74 -3.20 18.57
N PRO A 33 -15.27 -4.16 17.77
CA PRO A 33 -16.71 -4.27 17.57
C PRO A 33 -17.45 -4.49 18.89
N GLU A 34 -18.66 -3.95 19.05
CA GLU A 34 -19.45 -4.11 20.28
C GLU A 34 -19.75 -5.58 20.63
N THR A 35 -19.83 -6.45 19.61
CA THR A 35 -20.09 -7.89 19.77
C THR A 35 -18.83 -8.71 20.05
N TYR A 36 -17.65 -8.10 20.08
CA TYR A 36 -16.39 -8.82 20.25
C TYR A 36 -16.18 -9.25 21.70
N SER A 37 -15.80 -10.51 21.86
CA SER A 37 -15.47 -11.11 23.15
C SER A 37 -13.96 -11.35 23.26
N VAL A 38 -13.30 -10.61 24.15
CA VAL A 38 -11.85 -10.73 24.43
C VAL A 38 -11.38 -12.15 24.79
N PRO A 39 -12.07 -12.94 25.66
CA PRO A 39 -11.59 -14.25 26.09
C PRO A 39 -11.89 -15.37 25.08
N TRP A 40 -11.16 -15.40 23.96
CA TRP A 40 -11.40 -16.37 22.89
C TRP A 40 -10.98 -17.80 23.26
N MET A 41 -9.95 -17.98 24.11
CA MET A 41 -9.50 -19.32 24.52
C MET A 41 -10.50 -20.03 25.45
N ARG A 42 -11.53 -19.32 25.95
CA ARG A 42 -12.63 -19.91 26.72
C ARG A 42 -13.35 -21.05 25.98
N ALA A 43 -13.45 -20.97 24.66
CA ALA A 43 -14.12 -21.97 23.83
C ALA A 43 -13.24 -23.22 23.55
N VAL A 44 -11.94 -23.16 23.82
CA VAL A 44 -11.02 -24.28 23.62
C VAL A 44 -11.25 -25.33 24.72
N LYS A 45 -11.23 -26.61 24.37
CA LYS A 45 -11.41 -27.70 25.36
C LYS A 45 -10.22 -27.76 26.31
N ASP A 46 -10.50 -28.00 27.58
CA ASP A 46 -9.50 -28.14 28.63
C ASP A 46 -8.44 -29.23 28.38
N SER A 47 -8.82 -30.30 27.69
CA SER A 47 -7.94 -31.42 27.34
C SER A 47 -7.07 -31.15 26.12
N SER A 48 -7.29 -30.06 25.38
CA SER A 48 -6.49 -29.74 24.20
C SER A 48 -5.07 -29.37 24.62
N PRO A 49 -4.02 -29.96 24.01
CA PRO A 49 -2.65 -29.50 24.22
C PRO A 49 -2.48 -28.10 23.64
N LEU A 50 -1.66 -27.26 24.29
CA LEU A 50 -1.42 -25.90 23.83
C LEU A 50 -0.81 -25.85 22.42
N SER A 51 0.03 -26.83 22.09
CA SER A 51 0.65 -26.99 20.77
C SER A 51 -0.33 -27.30 19.65
N ALA A 52 -1.59 -27.68 19.93
CA ALA A 52 -2.61 -27.94 18.92
C ALA A 52 -3.39 -26.69 18.49
N LEU A 53 -3.07 -25.52 19.06
CA LEU A 53 -3.76 -24.27 18.76
C LEU A 53 -3.00 -23.45 17.72
N THR A 54 -3.76 -22.75 16.87
CA THR A 54 -3.22 -21.65 16.08
C THR A 54 -3.34 -20.35 16.90
N VAL A 55 -2.20 -19.78 17.28
CA VAL A 55 -2.13 -18.67 18.24
C VAL A 55 -1.59 -17.41 17.56
N PRO A 56 -2.34 -16.29 17.56
CA PRO A 56 -1.82 -15.02 17.07
C PRO A 56 -0.79 -14.45 18.05
N GLY A 57 0.36 -14.03 17.52
CA GLY A 57 1.49 -13.49 18.26
C GLY A 57 2.06 -12.21 17.66
N THR A 58 2.83 -11.48 18.46
CA THR A 58 3.57 -10.29 18.03
C THR A 58 5.07 -10.49 18.16
N HIS A 59 5.80 -10.12 17.11
CA HIS A 59 7.26 -10.07 17.11
C HIS A 59 7.71 -8.76 17.75
N ASP A 60 8.74 -8.82 18.60
CA ASP A 60 9.23 -7.69 19.39
C ASP A 60 8.08 -6.84 19.97
N SER A 61 7.22 -7.50 20.76
CA SER A 61 5.87 -7.01 21.16
C SER A 61 5.86 -5.63 21.81
N MET A 62 6.96 -5.22 22.43
CA MET A 62 7.10 -3.93 23.12
C MET A 62 7.79 -2.87 22.26
N SER A 63 8.13 -3.17 21.01
CA SER A 63 8.88 -2.25 20.15
C SER A 63 7.99 -1.17 19.53
N LEU A 64 7.60 -0.21 20.37
CA LEU A 64 6.73 0.93 20.06
C LEU A 64 7.54 2.20 19.73
N ALA A 65 8.81 2.25 20.12
CA ALA A 65 9.69 3.41 19.99
C ALA A 65 10.96 3.08 19.19
N GLY A 66 11.71 4.14 18.81
CA GLY A 66 12.98 4.02 18.06
C GLY A 66 12.91 4.35 16.58
N GLY A 67 11.76 4.84 16.09
CA GLY A 67 11.56 5.26 14.70
C GLY A 67 11.30 4.09 13.75
N ALA A 68 11.18 4.41 12.46
CA ALA A 68 10.63 3.48 11.45
C ALA A 68 11.42 2.17 11.26
N LEU A 69 12.68 2.10 11.68
CA LEU A 69 13.51 0.89 11.57
C LEU A 69 13.43 -0.02 12.80
N ALA A 70 12.99 0.51 13.95
CA ALA A 70 12.94 -0.21 15.22
C ALA A 70 11.50 -0.42 15.71
N GLN A 71 10.52 0.31 15.19
CA GLN A 71 9.13 0.12 15.56
C GLN A 71 8.54 -1.10 14.85
N HIS A 72 8.01 -2.04 15.62
CA HIS A 72 7.39 -3.29 15.14
C HIS A 72 5.89 -3.38 15.48
N GLN A 73 5.42 -2.58 16.44
CA GLN A 73 4.04 -2.60 16.91
C GLN A 73 3.46 -1.18 17.02
N ALA A 74 2.13 -1.08 16.87
CA ALA A 74 1.37 0.16 17.05
C ALA A 74 0.62 0.20 18.40
N TRP A 75 0.16 -0.95 18.88
CA TRP A 75 -0.62 -1.07 20.11
C TRP A 75 0.26 -1.32 21.33
N SER A 76 -0.10 -0.71 22.45
CA SER A 76 0.44 -1.10 23.77
C SER A 76 0.11 -2.56 24.09
N LEU A 77 0.85 -3.13 25.05
CA LEU A 77 0.69 -4.52 25.44
C LEU A 77 -0.75 -4.87 25.86
N ASP A 78 -1.42 -4.00 26.61
CA ASP A 78 -2.80 -4.22 27.04
C ASP A 78 -3.78 -4.24 25.85
N LEU A 79 -3.55 -3.40 24.84
CA LEU A 79 -4.35 -3.36 23.63
C LEU A 79 -4.10 -4.59 22.76
N GLN A 80 -2.86 -5.05 22.61
CA GLN A 80 -2.53 -6.31 21.93
C GLN A 80 -3.28 -7.50 22.57
N LEU A 81 -3.23 -7.61 23.90
CA LEU A 81 -3.93 -8.66 24.65
C LEU A 81 -5.45 -8.56 24.46
N ARG A 82 -6.03 -7.36 24.49
CA ARG A 82 -7.47 -7.15 24.22
C ARG A 82 -7.84 -7.52 22.78
N ALA A 83 -7.00 -7.22 21.79
CA ALA A 83 -7.23 -7.51 20.38
C ALA A 83 -7.19 -9.03 20.05
N GLY A 84 -6.59 -9.84 20.92
CA GLY A 84 -6.60 -11.31 20.81
C GLY A 84 -5.21 -11.95 20.81
N ILE A 85 -4.13 -11.17 20.85
CA ILE A 85 -2.74 -11.67 20.90
C ILE A 85 -2.52 -12.50 22.16
N ARG A 86 -1.91 -13.68 22.01
CA ARG A 86 -1.58 -14.59 23.13
C ARG A 86 -0.16 -15.15 23.07
N TYR A 87 0.65 -14.67 22.13
CA TYR A 87 2.09 -14.94 22.10
C TYR A 87 2.86 -13.62 22.03
N LEU A 88 3.83 -13.46 22.92
CA LEU A 88 4.64 -12.25 23.04
C LEU A 88 6.12 -12.61 22.89
N GLU A 89 6.82 -11.97 21.96
CA GLU A 89 8.28 -12.07 21.84
C GLU A 89 8.92 -10.80 22.40
N LEU A 90 9.79 -10.96 23.40
CA LEU A 90 10.51 -9.85 24.03
C LEU A 90 12.02 -10.06 23.91
N ARG A 91 12.72 -8.98 23.59
CA ARG A 91 14.18 -8.89 23.70
C ARG A 91 14.56 -8.12 24.95
N VAL A 92 15.52 -8.64 25.71
CA VAL A 92 15.92 -8.07 27.00
C VAL A 92 17.43 -7.93 27.13
N VAL A 93 17.86 -6.83 27.74
CA VAL A 93 19.24 -6.61 28.19
C VAL A 93 19.27 -6.68 29.72
N ALA A 94 20.21 -7.44 30.28
CA ALA A 94 20.45 -7.51 31.71
C ALA A 94 21.38 -6.36 32.14
N VAL A 95 20.88 -5.46 32.98
CA VAL A 95 21.69 -4.39 33.58
C VAL A 95 21.46 -4.37 35.10
N GLY A 96 22.50 -4.69 35.86
CA GLY A 96 22.37 -4.91 37.30
C GLY A 96 21.42 -6.07 37.59
N ASN A 97 20.39 -5.82 38.40
CA ASN A 97 19.35 -6.80 38.76
C ASN A 97 18.04 -6.61 37.95
N THR A 98 18.08 -5.85 36.86
CA THR A 98 16.88 -5.54 36.07
C THR A 98 17.04 -6.02 34.63
N LEU A 99 15.98 -6.63 34.11
CA LEU A 99 15.85 -7.01 32.70
C LEU A 99 15.07 -5.93 31.95
N TYR A 100 15.79 -5.10 31.22
CA TYR A 100 15.22 -4.00 30.42
C TYR A 100 14.80 -4.51 29.05
N VAL A 101 13.61 -4.11 28.59
CA VAL A 101 13.12 -4.48 27.26
C VAL A 101 13.76 -3.57 26.22
N MET A 102 14.45 -4.17 25.25
CA MET A 102 15.34 -3.48 24.32
C MET A 102 15.18 -4.05 22.91
N GLN A 103 15.22 -3.19 21.90
CA GLN A 103 15.30 -3.57 20.48
C GLN A 103 16.64 -3.09 19.92
N GLY A 104 17.60 -4.00 19.77
CA GLY A 104 18.99 -3.64 19.50
C GLY A 104 19.54 -2.71 20.59
N ILE A 105 19.81 -1.46 20.23
CA ILE A 105 20.28 -0.42 21.17
C ILE A 105 19.17 0.47 21.73
N THR A 106 17.91 0.26 21.32
CA THR A 106 16.79 1.12 21.68
C THR A 106 16.06 0.60 22.91
N TYR A 107 16.00 1.43 23.97
CA TYR A 107 15.17 1.14 25.13
C TYR A 107 13.69 1.37 24.84
N GLN A 108 12.86 0.37 25.14
CA GLN A 108 11.42 0.39 24.86
C GLN A 108 10.59 0.89 26.05
N HIS A 109 11.21 1.64 26.97
CA HIS A 109 10.53 2.24 28.12
C HIS A 109 9.79 1.24 29.03
N SER A 110 10.25 -0.02 29.09
CA SER A 110 9.67 -1.03 29.97
C SER A 110 10.68 -2.09 30.44
N THR A 111 10.30 -2.85 31.46
CA THR A 111 11.06 -3.98 32.01
C THR A 111 10.28 -5.29 31.88
N LEU A 112 10.97 -6.44 31.96
CA LEU A 112 10.29 -7.74 31.95
C LEU A 112 9.28 -7.87 33.11
N GLN A 113 9.60 -7.28 34.27
CA GLN A 113 8.73 -7.29 35.43
C GLN A 113 7.40 -6.56 35.17
N GLU A 114 7.45 -5.41 34.50
CA GLU A 114 6.24 -4.66 34.11
C GLU A 114 5.40 -5.40 33.07
N VAL A 115 6.05 -6.06 32.10
CA VAL A 115 5.36 -6.89 31.10
C VAL A 115 4.66 -8.08 31.77
N LEU A 116 5.34 -8.78 32.68
CA LEU A 116 4.74 -9.86 33.48
C LEU A 116 3.57 -9.34 34.31
N HIS A 117 3.71 -8.20 34.99
CA HIS A 117 2.65 -7.60 35.79
C HIS A 117 1.41 -7.29 34.94
N THR A 118 1.59 -6.63 33.79
CA THR A 118 0.50 -6.30 32.86
C THR A 118 -0.20 -7.55 32.34
N THR A 119 0.57 -8.57 31.98
CA THR A 119 0.05 -9.83 31.45
C THR A 119 -0.72 -10.61 32.53
N LEU A 120 -0.19 -10.68 33.76
CA LEU A 120 -0.85 -11.34 34.89
C LEU A 120 -2.13 -10.59 35.31
N ALA A 121 -2.15 -9.26 35.23
CA ALA A 121 -3.35 -8.46 35.44
C ALA A 121 -4.43 -8.79 34.39
N PHE A 122 -4.07 -8.85 33.11
CA PHE A 122 -4.96 -9.29 32.04
C PHE A 122 -5.52 -10.70 32.30
N LEU A 123 -4.66 -11.66 32.65
CA LEU A 123 -5.06 -13.03 32.96
C LEU A 123 -5.92 -13.14 34.23
N SER A 124 -5.85 -12.15 35.13
CA SER A 124 -6.74 -12.07 36.29
C SER A 124 -8.15 -11.61 35.91
N LEU A 125 -8.26 -10.73 34.91
CA LEU A 125 -9.53 -10.31 34.33
C LEU A 125 -10.15 -11.40 33.44
N TYR A 126 -9.32 -12.18 32.74
CA TYR A 126 -9.74 -13.23 31.83
C TYR A 126 -9.07 -14.58 32.16
N PRO A 127 -9.49 -15.26 33.24
CA PRO A 127 -8.84 -16.48 33.73
C PRO A 127 -8.96 -17.68 32.78
N SER A 128 -9.79 -17.60 31.74
CA SER A 128 -9.86 -18.62 30.68
C SER A 128 -8.71 -18.57 29.69
N GLU A 129 -7.92 -17.51 29.69
CA GLU A 129 -6.85 -17.28 28.72
C GLU A 129 -5.51 -17.81 29.24
N ALA A 130 -4.56 -18.02 28.32
CA ALA A 130 -3.16 -18.30 28.63
C ALA A 130 -2.30 -17.46 27.69
N VAL A 131 -1.17 -16.94 28.16
CA VAL A 131 -0.26 -16.11 27.32
C VAL A 131 1.10 -16.77 27.25
N LEU A 132 1.56 -17.06 26.04
CA LEU A 132 2.91 -17.52 25.77
C LEU A 132 3.86 -16.32 25.75
N LEU A 133 4.99 -16.45 26.43
CA LEU A 133 6.01 -15.42 26.55
C LEU A 133 7.38 -15.98 26.20
N GLN A 134 7.96 -15.48 25.12
CA GLN A 134 9.33 -15.78 24.72
C GLN A 134 10.25 -14.63 25.12
N VAL A 135 11.31 -14.95 25.86
CA VAL A 135 12.32 -13.97 26.29
C VAL A 135 13.64 -14.27 25.58
N LEU A 136 14.15 -13.28 24.84
CA LEU A 136 15.37 -13.39 24.06
C LEU A 136 16.45 -12.45 24.64
N PRO A 137 17.65 -12.96 24.93
CA PRO A 137 18.75 -12.12 25.37
C PRO A 137 19.25 -11.26 24.21
N GLU A 138 19.25 -9.94 24.40
CA GLU A 138 19.82 -8.96 23.49
C GLU A 138 21.10 -8.40 24.14
N LEU A 139 22.24 -8.47 23.44
CA LEU A 139 23.57 -8.02 23.92
C LEU A 139 24.06 -8.63 25.26
N SER A 140 23.28 -9.53 25.87
CA SER A 140 23.52 -10.12 27.20
C SER A 140 23.78 -11.61 27.08
N LYS A 141 24.46 -12.20 28.07
CA LYS A 141 24.67 -13.65 28.10
C LYS A 141 23.37 -14.36 28.46
N SER A 142 22.98 -15.36 27.68
CA SER A 142 21.76 -16.13 27.91
C SER A 142 21.70 -16.78 29.29
N SER A 143 22.82 -17.27 29.83
CA SER A 143 22.86 -17.87 31.16
C SER A 143 22.49 -16.88 32.27
N GLN A 144 22.93 -15.63 32.13
CA GLN A 144 22.57 -14.55 33.06
C GLN A 144 21.08 -14.23 32.96
N VAL A 145 20.56 -14.09 31.74
CA VAL A 145 19.13 -13.83 31.52
C VAL A 145 18.27 -14.98 32.05
N ASN A 146 18.64 -16.24 31.81
CA ASN A 146 17.91 -17.40 32.33
C ASN A 146 17.84 -17.37 33.86
N GLN A 147 18.97 -17.13 34.53
CA GLN A 147 19.01 -17.04 36.00
C GLN A 147 18.11 -15.92 36.51
N MET A 148 18.22 -14.72 35.93
CA MET A 148 17.43 -13.56 36.35
C MET A 148 15.93 -13.77 36.11
N VAL A 149 15.54 -14.38 34.98
CA VAL A 149 14.14 -14.73 34.71
C VAL A 149 13.66 -15.76 35.72
N GLN A 150 14.46 -16.79 36.00
CA GLN A 150 14.12 -17.82 36.98
C GLN A 150 13.92 -17.22 38.38
N ASP A 151 14.80 -16.32 38.82
CA ASP A 151 14.71 -15.63 40.11
C ASP A 151 13.46 -14.73 40.16
N LEU A 152 13.16 -14.02 39.07
CA LEU A 152 12.00 -13.14 38.96
C LEU A 152 10.66 -13.90 39.07
N VAL A 153 10.58 -15.11 38.52
CA VAL A 153 9.34 -15.91 38.49
C VAL A 153 9.29 -16.99 39.57
N ALA A 154 10.34 -17.16 40.38
CA ALA A 154 10.46 -18.25 41.35
C ALA A 154 9.29 -18.36 42.34
N GLN A 155 8.69 -17.22 42.71
CA GLN A 155 7.57 -17.16 43.65
C GLN A 155 6.20 -17.04 42.96
N GLU A 156 6.16 -16.94 41.64
CA GLU A 156 4.93 -16.74 40.88
C GLU A 156 4.41 -18.06 40.29
N GLN A 157 3.47 -18.69 40.99
CA GLN A 157 2.86 -19.97 40.60
C GLN A 157 2.03 -19.88 39.31
N ARG A 158 1.72 -18.67 38.86
CA ARG A 158 1.02 -18.41 37.59
C ARG A 158 1.96 -18.29 36.39
N VAL A 159 3.24 -18.61 36.54
CA VAL A 159 4.18 -18.74 35.43
C VAL A 159 4.56 -20.21 35.24
N TRP A 160 4.25 -20.76 34.06
CA TRP A 160 4.63 -22.11 33.67
C TRP A 160 6.06 -22.11 33.12
N VAL A 161 6.96 -22.77 33.85
CA VAL A 161 8.39 -22.89 33.53
C VAL A 161 8.83 -24.31 33.16
N SER A 162 7.91 -25.28 33.19
CA SER A 162 8.19 -26.69 32.88
C SER A 162 8.31 -26.93 31.37
N SER A 163 9.19 -27.85 30.98
CA SER A 163 9.40 -28.25 29.58
C SER A 163 8.31 -29.14 29.00
N GLY A 164 7.46 -29.75 29.83
CA GLY A 164 6.36 -30.58 29.34
C GLY A 164 5.29 -29.74 28.63
N MET A 165 4.80 -30.22 27.48
CA MET A 165 3.71 -29.56 26.75
C MET A 165 2.41 -29.61 27.58
N PRO A 166 1.88 -28.48 28.03
CA PRO A 166 0.70 -28.46 28.89
C PRO A 166 -0.59 -28.57 28.08
N THR A 167 -1.63 -29.04 28.76
CA THR A 167 -3.02 -28.90 28.33
C THR A 167 -3.56 -27.51 28.67
N MET A 168 -4.60 -27.07 27.98
CA MET A 168 -5.26 -25.80 28.28
C MET A 168 -5.71 -25.71 29.74
N ARG A 169 -6.22 -26.80 30.33
CA ARG A 169 -6.61 -26.82 31.76
C ARG A 169 -5.48 -26.36 32.69
N GLU A 170 -4.25 -26.73 32.39
CA GLU A 170 -3.10 -26.49 33.26
C GLU A 170 -2.57 -25.06 33.15
N VAL A 171 -2.80 -24.39 32.01
CA VAL A 171 -2.24 -23.06 31.70
C VAL A 171 -3.24 -21.91 31.69
N ARG A 172 -4.54 -22.19 31.85
CA ARG A 172 -5.54 -21.13 32.06
C ARG A 172 -5.16 -20.23 33.25
N GLY A 173 -5.20 -18.92 33.02
CA GLY A 173 -4.81 -17.89 33.98
C GLY A 173 -3.29 -17.74 34.18
N LYS A 174 -2.47 -18.41 33.37
CA LYS A 174 -1.00 -18.45 33.49
C LYS A 174 -0.27 -17.87 32.29
N VAL A 175 0.94 -17.39 32.55
CA VAL A 175 1.96 -17.09 31.55
C VAL A 175 2.76 -18.37 31.28
N VAL A 176 2.99 -18.72 30.03
CA VAL A 176 3.76 -19.91 29.64
C VAL A 176 5.05 -19.45 29.00
N LEU A 177 6.19 -19.72 29.64
CA LEU A 177 7.49 -19.39 29.03
C LEU A 177 7.75 -20.28 27.82
N VAL A 178 8.41 -19.74 26.80
CA VAL A 178 8.75 -20.46 25.57
C VAL A 178 10.26 -20.43 25.35
N GLN A 179 10.85 -21.61 25.19
CA GLN A 179 12.28 -21.78 24.97
C GLN A 179 12.71 -21.28 23.58
N LYS A 180 13.96 -20.83 23.44
CA LYS A 180 14.60 -20.57 22.13
C LYS A 180 16.12 -20.48 22.29
N GLY A 181 16.84 -21.26 21.47
CA GLY A 181 18.30 -21.28 21.51
C GLY A 181 18.81 -21.69 22.89
N SER A 182 19.49 -20.77 23.59
CA SER A 182 20.05 -20.99 24.92
C SER A 182 19.13 -20.59 26.08
N PHE A 183 17.96 -20.01 25.79
CA PHE A 183 16.90 -19.79 26.79
C PHE A 183 16.06 -21.06 26.92
N ASN A 184 16.09 -21.70 28.10
CA ASN A 184 15.61 -23.07 28.33
C ASN A 184 14.53 -23.19 29.41
N LEU A 185 13.78 -22.11 29.68
CA LEU A 185 12.64 -22.12 30.61
C LEU A 185 11.32 -22.26 29.85
N GLY A 186 10.41 -23.09 30.35
CA GLY A 186 9.08 -23.29 29.78
C GLY A 186 9.05 -24.29 28.63
N VAL A 187 8.07 -24.19 27.74
CA VAL A 187 7.83 -25.18 26.68
C VAL A 187 8.84 -25.08 25.53
N PRO A 188 9.31 -26.20 24.98
CA PRO A 188 10.24 -26.20 23.86
C PRO A 188 9.60 -25.61 22.59
N LEU A 189 10.40 -24.84 21.85
CA LEU A 189 10.05 -24.31 20.55
C LEU A 189 10.83 -25.06 19.47
N GLN A 190 10.10 -25.63 18.51
CA GLN A 190 10.68 -26.12 17.27
C GLN A 190 10.89 -24.92 16.34
N ALA A 191 12.12 -24.39 16.37
CA ALA A 191 12.53 -23.28 15.52
C ALA A 191 12.68 -23.77 14.08
N GLU A 192 11.70 -23.48 13.24
CA GLU A 192 11.90 -23.54 11.81
C GLU A 192 12.25 -22.14 11.30
N GLY A 193 13.48 -22.03 10.82
CA GLY A 193 14.14 -20.76 10.52
C GLY A 193 13.42 -19.95 9.44
N GLY A 194 12.81 -18.85 9.84
CA GLY A 194 12.63 -17.69 8.98
C GLY A 194 13.70 -16.67 9.32
N ASP A 195 14.56 -16.33 8.36
CA ASP A 195 15.34 -15.10 8.47
C ASP A 195 14.36 -13.91 8.49
N ASN A 196 14.53 -13.02 9.46
CA ASN A 196 13.76 -11.78 9.51
C ASN A 196 14.33 -10.74 8.53
N ARG A 197 15.45 -11.03 7.85
CA ARG A 197 16.00 -10.18 6.79
C ARG A 197 15.23 -10.38 5.48
N VAL A 198 14.79 -9.27 4.89
CA VAL A 198 13.97 -9.26 3.68
C VAL A 198 14.70 -8.49 2.58
N SER A 199 15.17 -9.19 1.55
CA SER A 199 15.67 -8.59 0.31
C SER A 199 14.52 -8.20 -0.62
N GLU A 200 13.57 -9.11 -0.78
CA GLU A 200 12.36 -8.97 -1.59
C GLU A 200 11.15 -9.55 -0.85
N ILE A 201 9.96 -8.96 -1.03
CA ILE A 201 8.74 -9.40 -0.34
C ILE A 201 8.33 -10.81 -0.79
N GLN A 202 8.51 -11.14 -2.07
CA GLN A 202 8.15 -12.43 -2.65
C GLN A 202 8.95 -13.58 -2.03
N ASP A 203 10.24 -13.37 -1.74
CA ASP A 203 11.08 -14.37 -1.09
C ASP A 203 10.61 -14.65 0.34
N LYS A 204 10.16 -13.60 1.04
CA LYS A 204 9.58 -13.71 2.39
C LYS A 204 8.25 -14.45 2.35
N GLU A 205 7.37 -14.14 1.40
CA GLU A 205 6.10 -14.86 1.19
C GLU A 205 6.34 -16.35 0.89
N ALA A 206 7.29 -16.67 0.00
CA ALA A 206 7.63 -18.05 -0.33
C ALA A 206 8.23 -18.82 0.87
N SER A 207 9.12 -18.17 1.62
CA SER A 207 9.72 -18.75 2.84
C SER A 207 8.66 -18.97 3.91
N LEU A 208 7.76 -18.02 4.11
CA LEU A 208 6.65 -18.13 5.05
C LEU A 208 5.67 -19.24 4.64
N ALA A 209 5.34 -19.37 3.35
CA ALA A 209 4.50 -20.47 2.86
C ALA A 209 5.09 -21.84 3.20
N LYS A 210 6.42 -21.98 3.07
CA LYS A 210 7.14 -23.21 3.44
C LYS A 210 7.03 -23.50 4.94
N LEU A 211 7.31 -22.50 5.78
CA LEU A 211 7.21 -22.62 7.24
C LEU A 211 5.79 -22.97 7.69
N LEU A 212 4.77 -22.34 7.10
CA LEU A 212 3.37 -22.68 7.36
C LEU A 212 3.05 -24.11 6.94
N GLY A 213 3.59 -24.57 5.81
CA GLY A 213 3.50 -25.95 5.33
C GLY A 213 4.02 -26.96 6.35
N GLN A 214 5.17 -26.68 6.95
CA GLN A 214 5.79 -27.52 7.96
C GLN A 214 5.04 -27.44 9.30
N ALA A 215 4.55 -26.26 9.67
CA ALA A 215 3.74 -26.05 10.87
C ALA A 215 2.44 -26.87 10.85
N MET A 216 1.81 -27.03 9.69
CA MET A 216 0.64 -27.89 9.52
C MET A 216 0.92 -29.35 9.87
N VAL A 217 2.14 -29.84 9.65
CA VAL A 217 2.54 -31.21 9.95
C VAL A 217 2.96 -31.38 11.41
N ALA A 218 3.64 -30.39 11.97
CA ALA A 218 4.22 -30.46 13.32
C ALA A 218 3.26 -30.00 14.44
N CYS A 219 2.19 -29.27 14.12
CA CYS A 219 1.24 -28.80 15.11
C CYS A 219 0.58 -29.98 15.89
N GLY A 220 0.36 -29.78 17.19
CA GLY A 220 -0.16 -30.79 18.11
C GLY A 220 0.91 -31.74 18.68
N GLY A 221 2.17 -31.58 18.29
CA GLY A 221 3.31 -32.31 18.86
C GLY A 221 3.72 -31.86 20.25
N GLU A 222 4.89 -32.31 20.70
CA GLU A 222 5.45 -31.97 22.02
C GLU A 222 6.13 -30.58 22.08
N ASN A 223 6.27 -29.92 20.94
CA ASN A 223 6.90 -28.60 20.82
C ASN A 223 5.90 -27.57 20.30
N ILE A 224 6.09 -26.31 20.68
CA ILE A 224 5.46 -25.19 19.99
C ILE A 224 6.13 -25.03 18.62
N VAL A 225 5.34 -24.82 17.58
CA VAL A 225 5.83 -24.43 16.25
C VAL A 225 5.51 -22.98 16.03
N MET A 226 6.42 -22.23 15.42
CA MET A 226 6.24 -20.80 15.19
C MET A 226 6.68 -20.40 13.78
N SER A 227 5.86 -19.59 13.13
CA SER A 227 6.18 -18.93 11.86
C SER A 227 6.22 -17.41 12.04
N HIS A 228 7.27 -16.78 11.50
CA HIS A 228 7.45 -15.33 11.53
C HIS A 228 7.00 -14.69 10.22
N SER A 229 5.94 -13.89 10.26
CA SER A 229 5.60 -13.00 9.15
C SER A 229 6.36 -11.67 9.20
N SER A 230 6.89 -11.30 10.38
CA SER A 230 7.72 -10.11 10.58
C SER A 230 8.99 -10.13 9.73
N GLY A 231 9.51 -8.94 9.41
CA GLY A 231 10.76 -8.82 8.68
C GLY A 231 11.22 -7.39 8.49
N SER A 232 12.54 -7.23 8.35
CA SER A 232 13.23 -5.97 8.14
C SER A 232 14.12 -6.06 6.90
N GLY A 233 14.13 -4.98 6.14
CA GLY A 233 14.87 -4.84 4.90
C GLY A 233 16.38 -5.05 5.02
N PHE A 234 16.99 -5.77 4.08
CA PHE A 234 18.44 -6.00 4.06
C PHE A 234 19.01 -6.18 2.65
N GLY A 235 20.30 -5.82 2.47
CA GLY A 235 21.17 -6.33 1.40
C GLY A 235 21.00 -5.77 -0.02
N THR A 236 19.82 -5.25 -0.40
CA THR A 236 19.57 -4.72 -1.75
C THR A 236 19.13 -3.25 -1.74
N PHE A 237 19.23 -2.56 -2.88
CA PHE A 237 18.77 -1.17 -3.03
C PHE A 237 17.28 -1.02 -2.72
N TRP A 238 16.45 -2.02 -3.07
CA TRP A 238 15.04 -2.02 -2.70
C TRP A 238 14.81 -2.49 -1.26
N GLY A 239 15.58 -3.47 -0.81
CA GLY A 239 15.55 -4.01 0.55
C GLY A 239 15.86 -2.95 1.60
N MET A 240 16.80 -2.02 1.38
CA MET A 240 17.12 -0.98 2.37
C MET A 240 15.96 -0.03 2.70
N PHE A 241 14.92 0.03 1.85
CA PHE A 241 13.73 0.84 2.08
C PHE A 241 12.54 0.04 2.67
N LEU A 242 12.73 -1.25 2.96
CA LEU A 242 11.74 -2.11 3.60
C LEU A 242 11.85 -2.01 5.13
N THR A 243 11.22 -1.00 5.72
CA THR A 243 11.00 -0.95 7.17
C THR A 243 10.09 -2.11 7.64
N PRO A 244 10.14 -2.55 8.92
CA PRO A 244 9.19 -3.51 9.48
C PRO A 244 7.73 -3.24 9.12
N LYS A 245 7.33 -1.97 9.24
CA LYS A 245 6.00 -1.48 8.86
C LYS A 245 5.65 -1.83 7.40
N ARG A 246 6.50 -1.44 6.44
CA ARG A 246 6.31 -1.72 5.00
C ARG A 246 6.30 -3.19 4.64
N VAL A 247 7.04 -4.02 5.37
CA VAL A 247 6.97 -5.48 5.19
C VAL A 247 5.61 -5.97 5.66
N ALA A 248 5.17 -5.58 6.86
CA ALA A 248 3.87 -5.95 7.41
C ALA A 248 2.68 -5.49 6.54
N GLU A 249 2.74 -4.28 5.97
CA GLU A 249 1.73 -3.74 5.02
C GLU A 249 1.50 -4.66 3.81
N ARG A 250 2.48 -5.50 3.45
CA ARG A 250 2.39 -6.44 2.33
C ARG A 250 2.16 -7.87 2.77
N VAL A 251 2.93 -8.33 3.76
CA VAL A 251 2.93 -9.72 4.21
C VAL A 251 1.67 -10.04 5.02
N ASN A 252 1.11 -9.11 5.81
CA ASN A 252 -0.08 -9.40 6.60
C ASN A 252 -1.34 -9.65 5.74
N PRO A 253 -1.65 -8.82 4.71
CA PRO A 253 -2.70 -9.15 3.75
C PRO A 253 -2.46 -10.46 2.99
N TRP A 254 -1.21 -10.74 2.61
CA TRP A 254 -0.87 -12.01 1.96
C TRP A 254 -1.10 -13.20 2.88
N LEU A 255 -0.67 -13.12 4.14
CA LEU A 255 -0.86 -14.16 5.16
C LEU A 255 -2.34 -14.42 5.36
N ASN A 256 -3.14 -13.35 5.46
CA ASN A 256 -4.59 -13.48 5.56
C ASN A 256 -5.18 -14.25 4.35
N HIS A 257 -4.76 -13.89 3.14
CA HIS A 257 -5.20 -14.57 1.93
C HIS A 257 -4.80 -16.05 1.92
N PHE A 258 -3.56 -16.36 2.32
CA PHE A 258 -3.05 -17.72 2.42
C PHE A 258 -3.88 -18.56 3.41
N LEU A 259 -4.10 -18.05 4.63
CA LEU A 259 -4.90 -18.73 5.65
C LEU A 259 -6.36 -18.90 5.21
N GLY A 260 -6.92 -17.91 4.51
CA GLY A 260 -8.28 -17.94 3.98
C GLY A 260 -8.55 -19.09 3.00
N GLN A 261 -7.51 -19.61 2.34
CA GLN A 261 -7.64 -20.79 1.45
C GLN A 261 -8.04 -22.06 2.22
N TYR A 262 -7.76 -22.12 3.53
CA TYR A 262 -8.05 -23.27 4.39
C TYR A 262 -9.31 -23.07 5.24
N ALA A 263 -9.95 -21.89 5.18
CA ALA A 263 -11.23 -21.65 5.84
C ALA A 263 -12.34 -22.66 5.49
N PRO A 264 -12.49 -23.17 4.25
CA PRO A 264 -13.50 -24.17 3.91
C PRO A 264 -13.13 -25.61 4.31
N ASN A 265 -11.90 -25.87 4.79
CA ASN A 265 -11.48 -27.21 5.15
C ASN A 265 -12.05 -27.63 6.51
N HIS A 266 -12.47 -28.90 6.62
CA HIS A 266 -12.95 -29.48 7.87
C HIS A 266 -12.32 -30.89 8.05
N PRO A 267 -11.52 -31.12 9.10
CA PRO A 267 -11.01 -30.14 10.07
C PRO A 267 -10.03 -29.15 9.44
N ARG A 268 -9.96 -27.93 9.99
CA ARG A 268 -8.98 -26.91 9.57
C ARG A 268 -7.58 -27.31 10.01
N PRO A 269 -6.55 -27.00 9.20
CA PRO A 269 -5.16 -27.20 9.62
C PRO A 269 -4.79 -26.21 10.73
N CYS A 270 -3.87 -26.64 11.59
CA CYS A 270 -3.27 -25.80 12.62
C CYS A 270 -1.92 -25.25 12.14
N PHE A 271 -1.60 -24.00 12.48
CA PHE A 271 -0.33 -23.36 12.09
C PHE A 271 0.59 -23.00 13.28
N GLY A 272 0.25 -23.44 14.49
CA GLY A 272 1.00 -23.08 15.70
C GLY A 272 0.97 -21.57 15.97
N VAL A 273 2.08 -21.01 16.42
CA VAL A 273 2.21 -19.57 16.67
C VAL A 273 2.50 -18.81 15.38
N LEU A 274 1.72 -17.77 15.10
CA LEU A 274 1.98 -16.82 14.01
C LEU A 274 2.45 -15.50 14.62
N SER A 275 3.76 -15.24 14.58
CA SER A 275 4.36 -14.02 15.15
C SER A 275 4.51 -12.94 14.06
N MET A 276 3.92 -11.78 14.31
CA MET A 276 3.67 -10.74 13.30
C MET A 276 4.13 -9.35 13.75
N ASP A 277 4.48 -8.50 12.78
CA ASP A 277 4.61 -7.04 12.98
C ASP A 277 3.29 -6.35 12.58
N PHE A 278 2.84 -5.36 13.35
CA PHE A 278 1.65 -4.54 13.06
C PHE A 278 0.38 -5.33 12.62
N PRO A 279 -0.03 -6.41 13.31
CA PRO A 279 -1.20 -7.18 12.90
C PRO A 279 -2.48 -6.36 13.04
N GLY A 280 -3.30 -6.34 11.97
CA GLY A 280 -4.65 -5.77 12.01
C GLY A 280 -5.63 -6.67 12.76
N PHE A 281 -6.70 -6.07 13.30
CA PHE A 281 -7.68 -6.80 14.10
C PHE A 281 -8.31 -7.98 13.34
N ASP A 282 -8.65 -7.82 12.05
CA ASP A 282 -9.31 -8.88 11.28
C ASP A 282 -8.36 -10.03 10.96
N LEU A 283 -7.05 -9.77 10.79
CA LEU A 283 -6.06 -10.83 10.65
C LEU A 283 -5.98 -11.64 11.94
N ILE A 284 -5.97 -10.97 13.09
CA ILE A 284 -6.00 -11.65 14.40
C ILE A 284 -7.24 -12.53 14.50
N GLN A 285 -8.43 -12.00 14.19
CA GLN A 285 -9.67 -12.78 14.24
C GLN A 285 -9.64 -13.97 13.27
N ASN A 286 -9.12 -13.81 12.06
CA ASN A 286 -9.00 -14.90 11.09
C ASN A 286 -8.05 -16.00 11.55
N ILE A 287 -6.95 -15.65 12.22
CA ILE A 287 -6.05 -16.63 12.84
C ILE A 287 -6.76 -17.40 13.94
N ILE A 288 -7.46 -16.69 14.84
CA ILE A 288 -8.20 -17.34 15.92
C ILE A 288 -9.29 -18.25 15.35
N ASN A 289 -9.95 -17.83 14.24
CA ASN A 289 -10.98 -18.59 13.52
C ASN A 289 -10.55 -19.99 13.08
N LEU A 290 -9.25 -20.23 12.89
CA LEU A 290 -8.74 -21.54 12.48
C LEU A 290 -8.88 -22.62 13.57
N ASN A 291 -9.09 -22.23 14.84
CA ASN A 291 -9.22 -23.18 15.95
C ASN A 291 -10.59 -23.87 16.04
N TRP A 292 -11.57 -23.48 15.23
CA TRP A 292 -12.95 -23.99 15.33
C TRP A 292 -13.36 -24.80 14.10
N SER A 293 -13.96 -25.97 14.36
CA SER A 293 -14.46 -26.89 13.35
C SER A 293 -15.80 -26.46 12.76
N ASP A 294 -16.63 -25.78 13.55
CA ASP A 294 -17.88 -25.18 13.09
C ASP A 294 -17.71 -23.67 13.22
N ILE A 295 -17.91 -22.95 12.12
CA ILE A 295 -18.02 -21.50 12.23
C ILE A 295 -19.27 -21.26 13.07
N MET A 296 -19.14 -20.78 14.31
CA MET A 296 -20.11 -19.80 14.81
C MET A 296 -19.95 -18.58 13.94
N SER A 297 -20.45 -18.70 12.71
CA SER A 297 -20.67 -17.59 11.84
C SER A 297 -21.75 -16.81 12.57
N VAL A 298 -21.43 -15.59 12.97
CA VAL A 298 -22.48 -14.58 13.02
C VAL A 298 -22.93 -14.43 11.57
N THR A 299 -23.85 -15.31 11.18
CA THR A 299 -24.55 -15.24 9.92
C THR A 299 -25.62 -14.20 10.15
N MET A 300 -25.48 -13.02 9.53
CA MET A 300 -26.67 -12.25 9.20
C MET A 300 -27.53 -13.13 8.31
N THR A 301 -28.70 -13.51 8.78
CA THR A 301 -29.70 -14.18 7.96
C THR A 301 -30.11 -13.24 6.84
N ARG A 302 -29.69 -13.55 5.61
CA ARG A 302 -30.33 -13.07 4.40
C ARG A 302 -31.33 -14.13 3.99
N SER A 303 -32.61 -13.87 4.19
CA SER A 303 -33.68 -14.71 3.66
C SER A 303 -33.74 -14.59 2.13
N ASP A 304 -33.77 -15.77 1.50
CA ASP A 304 -34.40 -16.10 0.22
C ASP A 304 -34.01 -15.30 -1.03
N GLY A 305 -32.90 -15.72 -1.64
CA GLY A 305 -32.89 -16.25 -3.02
C GLY A 305 -33.23 -15.35 -4.21
N VAL A 306 -33.70 -14.11 -4.03
CA VAL A 306 -33.99 -13.19 -5.13
C VAL A 306 -33.55 -11.77 -4.74
N ALA A 307 -32.44 -11.30 -5.31
CA ALA A 307 -32.03 -9.91 -5.17
C ALA A 307 -32.91 -9.02 -6.07
N ILE A 308 -34.05 -8.57 -5.57
CA ILE A 308 -34.80 -7.47 -6.18
C ILE A 308 -34.10 -6.16 -5.78
N LEU A 309 -33.30 -5.61 -6.69
CA LEU A 309 -32.68 -4.29 -6.55
C LEU A 309 -33.75 -3.21 -6.68
N THR A 310 -34.30 -2.77 -5.55
CA THR A 310 -35.19 -1.61 -5.53
C THR A 310 -34.32 -0.36 -5.38
N MET A 311 -34.15 0.38 -6.48
CA MET A 311 -33.35 1.62 -6.50
C MET A 311 -34.20 2.82 -6.04
N LYS A 312 -33.76 3.53 -5.01
CA LYS A 312 -34.22 4.90 -4.74
C LYS A 312 -33.21 5.90 -5.31
N SER A 313 -33.70 6.74 -6.21
CA SER A 313 -32.97 7.86 -6.80
C SER A 313 -32.80 8.96 -5.75
N ASP A 314 -31.56 9.42 -5.56
CA ASP A 314 -31.25 10.57 -4.73
C ASP A 314 -31.30 11.83 -5.61
N ALA A 315 -32.22 12.74 -5.31
CA ALA A 315 -32.61 13.84 -6.21
C ALA A 315 -31.62 15.04 -6.23
N GLY A 316 -30.44 14.91 -5.62
CA GLY A 316 -29.50 16.02 -5.42
C GLY A 316 -28.20 15.99 -6.24
N SER A 317 -27.97 15.00 -7.11
CA SER A 317 -26.71 14.87 -7.86
C SER A 317 -26.88 15.30 -9.32
N ALA A 318 -25.98 16.18 -9.80
CA ALA A 318 -25.97 16.68 -11.18
C ALA A 318 -25.68 15.59 -12.24
N CYS A 319 -25.27 14.37 -11.83
CA CYS A 319 -25.21 13.21 -12.72
C CYS A 319 -25.33 11.90 -11.90
N PRO A 320 -26.55 11.47 -11.55
CA PRO A 320 -26.80 10.31 -10.69
C PRO A 320 -26.24 8.97 -11.19
N PRO A 321 -26.32 8.61 -12.50
CA PRO A 321 -25.98 7.25 -12.93
C PRO A 321 -24.46 6.99 -12.90
N LEU A 322 -23.64 7.97 -13.28
CA LEU A 322 -22.18 7.83 -13.33
C LEU A 322 -21.56 7.73 -11.92
N CYS A 323 -22.08 8.52 -10.98
CA CYS A 323 -21.61 8.52 -9.60
C CYS A 323 -22.00 7.24 -8.84
N GLN A 324 -23.17 6.67 -9.16
CA GLN A 324 -23.62 5.40 -8.59
C GLN A 324 -22.89 4.19 -9.20
N ILE A 325 -22.61 4.20 -10.50
CA ILE A 325 -21.82 3.16 -11.17
C ILE A 325 -20.39 3.13 -10.64
N LEU A 326 -19.75 4.29 -10.44
CA LEU A 326 -18.41 4.39 -9.84
C LEU A 326 -18.40 3.91 -8.37
N LYS A 327 -19.42 4.26 -7.58
CA LYS A 327 -19.55 3.77 -6.20
C LYS A 327 -19.78 2.25 -6.12
N ALA A 328 -20.58 1.68 -7.01
CA ALA A 328 -20.85 0.24 -7.00
C ALA A 328 -19.68 -0.61 -7.53
N LEU A 329 -18.91 -0.09 -8.49
CA LEU A 329 -17.79 -0.80 -9.12
C LEU A 329 -16.49 -0.78 -8.28
N CYS A 330 -16.25 0.28 -7.49
CA CYS A 330 -15.02 0.40 -6.69
C CYS A 330 -15.07 -0.29 -5.32
N TYR A 331 -16.24 -0.74 -4.85
CA TYR A 331 -16.43 -1.36 -3.53
C TYR A 331 -16.66 -2.88 -3.55
N SER A 332 -16.57 -3.54 -4.72
CA SER A 332 -16.72 -5.00 -4.81
C SER A 332 -15.35 -5.72 -4.85
N PRO A 333 -15.13 -6.75 -4.01
CA PRO A 333 -13.86 -7.49 -3.95
C PRO A 333 -13.52 -8.23 -5.26
N VAL A 334 -14.50 -8.44 -6.15
CA VAL A 334 -14.31 -9.02 -7.50
C VAL A 334 -13.60 -8.06 -8.45
N CYS A 335 -13.61 -6.74 -8.18
CA CYS A 335 -13.01 -5.73 -9.05
C CYS A 335 -11.52 -5.46 -8.77
N CYS A 336 -10.94 -6.11 -7.74
CA CYS A 336 -9.53 -5.99 -7.37
C CYS A 336 -8.68 -7.20 -7.79
N SER A 337 -9.29 -8.28 -8.30
CA SER A 337 -8.57 -9.44 -8.82
C SER A 337 -8.18 -9.24 -10.29
N VAL A 338 -7.01 -9.74 -10.67
CA VAL A 338 -6.49 -9.65 -12.04
C VAL A 338 -7.32 -10.54 -12.96
N SER A 339 -7.97 -9.94 -13.96
CA SER A 339 -8.80 -10.64 -14.94
C SER A 339 -7.99 -11.07 -16.15
N GLN A 340 -7.71 -12.37 -16.26
CA GLN A 340 -7.02 -12.98 -17.41
C GLN A 340 -7.75 -12.72 -18.75
N LYS A 341 -9.06 -12.45 -18.69
CA LYS A 341 -9.95 -12.14 -19.83
C LYS A 341 -9.84 -10.68 -20.29
N LEU A 342 -9.63 -9.72 -19.38
CA LEU A 342 -9.28 -8.35 -19.78
C LEU A 342 -7.88 -8.33 -20.42
N ARG A 343 -6.94 -9.12 -19.89
CA ARG A 343 -5.56 -9.18 -20.41
C ARG A 343 -5.52 -9.52 -21.91
N SER A 344 -6.34 -10.47 -22.36
CA SER A 344 -6.40 -10.86 -23.78
C SER A 344 -7.13 -9.84 -24.66
N LEU A 345 -7.96 -8.95 -24.09
CA LEU A 345 -8.72 -7.94 -24.80
C LEU A 345 -8.04 -6.58 -24.87
N LEU A 346 -7.21 -6.24 -23.87
CA LEU A 346 -6.44 -4.99 -23.83
C LEU A 346 -5.17 -5.10 -24.66
N GLY A 347 -4.46 -6.23 -24.60
CA GLY A 347 -3.38 -6.63 -25.53
C GLY A 347 -2.27 -5.59 -25.82
N THR A 348 -1.31 -5.97 -26.67
CA THR A 348 -0.09 -5.18 -26.99
C THR A 348 -0.36 -3.76 -27.50
N SER A 349 -1.57 -3.47 -27.99
CA SER A 349 -1.97 -2.13 -28.44
C SER A 349 -2.09 -1.10 -27.31
N HIS A 350 -2.49 -1.50 -26.09
CA HIS A 350 -2.76 -0.53 -25.01
C HIS A 350 -1.48 -0.02 -24.35
N SER A 351 -0.48 -0.88 -24.16
CA SER A 351 0.86 -0.52 -23.69
C SER A 351 1.62 0.27 -24.74
N ALA A 352 1.44 -0.03 -26.03
CA ALA A 352 2.02 0.79 -27.09
C ALA A 352 1.51 2.24 -27.02
N LEU A 353 0.19 2.44 -26.83
CA LEU A 353 -0.40 3.75 -26.62
C LEU A 353 0.13 4.42 -25.34
N GLY A 354 0.26 3.66 -24.25
CA GLY A 354 0.85 4.16 -23.00
C GLY A 354 2.30 4.61 -23.14
N MET A 355 3.13 3.87 -23.87
CA MET A 355 4.52 4.24 -24.16
C MET A 355 4.60 5.53 -25.00
N VAL A 356 3.71 5.69 -25.98
CA VAL A 356 3.61 6.92 -26.77
C VAL A 356 3.26 8.11 -25.87
N GLN A 357 2.32 7.98 -24.93
CA GLN A 357 1.97 9.06 -24.00
C GLN A 357 3.13 9.43 -23.07
N VAL A 358 3.89 8.44 -22.57
CA VAL A 358 5.09 8.71 -21.77
C VAL A 358 6.13 9.47 -22.59
N MET A 359 6.38 9.03 -23.83
CA MET A 359 7.33 9.70 -24.73
C MET A 359 6.88 11.14 -25.05
N VAL A 360 5.59 11.33 -25.34
CA VAL A 360 5.00 12.66 -25.56
C VAL A 360 5.17 13.55 -24.33
N GLY A 361 4.90 13.03 -23.13
CA GLY A 361 5.04 13.80 -21.89
C GLY A 361 6.48 14.20 -21.58
N LEU A 362 7.44 13.28 -21.76
CA LEU A 362 8.88 13.58 -21.61
C LEU A 362 9.36 14.63 -22.63
N MET A 363 8.94 14.48 -23.89
CA MET A 363 9.28 15.44 -24.95
C MET A 363 8.65 16.81 -24.69
N ASN A 364 7.43 16.86 -24.14
CA ASN A 364 6.74 18.08 -23.76
C ASN A 364 7.51 18.85 -22.65
N MET A 365 8.04 18.15 -21.65
CA MET A 365 8.87 18.75 -20.61
C MET A 365 10.22 19.24 -21.14
N ALA A 366 10.90 18.43 -21.97
CA ALA A 366 12.21 18.78 -22.53
C ALA A 366 12.13 20.00 -23.46
N LEU A 367 11.18 20.01 -24.38
CA LEU A 367 10.94 21.14 -25.28
C LEU A 367 10.40 22.37 -24.52
N GLY A 368 9.58 22.16 -23.50
CA GLY A 368 9.11 23.21 -22.59
C GLY A 368 10.24 23.90 -21.82
N LEU A 369 11.24 23.13 -21.37
CA LEU A 369 12.44 23.66 -20.74
C LEU A 369 13.24 24.54 -21.71
N LEU A 370 13.41 24.09 -22.96
CA LEU A 370 14.08 24.88 -24.00
C LEU A 370 13.37 26.23 -24.26
N LEU A 371 12.03 26.26 -24.19
CA LEU A 371 11.25 27.50 -24.31
C LEU A 371 11.35 28.39 -23.06
N CYS A 372 11.45 27.81 -21.86
CA CYS A 372 11.53 28.57 -20.60
C CYS A 372 12.91 29.18 -20.31
N ILE A 373 14.00 28.54 -20.77
CA ILE A 373 15.37 29.07 -20.63
C ILE A 373 15.53 30.37 -21.43
N ASN A 374 14.86 30.47 -22.57
CA ASN A 374 14.89 31.64 -23.42
C ASN A 374 13.80 32.63 -22.97
N ARG A 375 14.18 33.62 -22.16
CA ARG A 375 13.27 34.65 -21.59
C ARG A 375 12.48 35.46 -22.63
N PHE A 376 12.89 35.41 -23.90
CA PHE A 376 12.23 36.04 -25.04
C PHE A 376 11.27 35.12 -25.81
N SER A 377 11.23 33.82 -25.48
CA SER A 377 10.48 32.76 -26.17
C SER A 377 9.22 32.30 -25.43
N SER A 378 9.20 32.52 -24.12
CA SER A 378 8.11 32.09 -23.24
C SER A 378 7.23 33.29 -22.87
N SER A 379 5.92 33.17 -23.10
CA SER A 379 4.94 34.11 -22.58
C SER A 379 5.05 34.17 -21.05
N TRP A 380 4.76 35.33 -20.46
CA TRP A 380 4.61 35.47 -19.00
C TRP A 380 3.71 34.39 -18.40
N ARG A 381 2.67 33.96 -19.13
CA ARG A 381 1.76 32.88 -18.71
C ARG A 381 2.47 31.54 -18.59
N MET A 382 3.44 31.27 -19.47
CA MET A 382 4.24 30.04 -19.44
C MET A 382 5.14 29.98 -18.21
N HIS A 383 5.74 31.11 -17.83
CA HIS A 383 6.63 31.17 -16.67
C HIS A 383 5.87 31.10 -15.34
N GLU A 384 4.71 31.77 -15.26
CA GLU A 384 3.86 31.77 -14.06
C GLU A 384 3.18 30.41 -13.85
N THR A 385 2.66 29.81 -14.92
CA THR A 385 1.86 28.57 -14.79
C THR A 385 2.67 27.31 -14.99
N LEU A 386 3.89 27.40 -15.55
CA LEU A 386 4.78 26.27 -15.85
C LEU A 386 4.05 25.13 -16.58
N TYR A 387 3.12 25.50 -17.48
CA TYR A 387 2.21 24.55 -18.11
C TYR A 387 2.85 23.40 -18.90
N PRO A 388 4.01 23.56 -19.55
CA PRO A 388 4.67 22.43 -20.21
C PRO A 388 5.07 21.32 -19.24
N PHE A 389 5.44 21.69 -18.01
CA PHE A 389 5.94 20.76 -17.01
C PHE A 389 4.80 19.94 -16.39
N TRP A 390 3.73 20.62 -15.93
CA TRP A 390 2.61 19.90 -15.34
C TRP A 390 1.75 19.17 -16.40
N LEU A 391 1.60 19.70 -17.62
CA LEU A 391 0.98 18.94 -18.71
C LEU A 391 1.82 17.72 -19.11
N GLY A 392 3.14 17.87 -19.20
CA GLY A 392 4.05 16.75 -19.45
C GLY A 392 3.94 15.65 -18.38
N ALA A 393 3.93 16.03 -17.10
CA ALA A 393 3.75 15.10 -15.99
C ALA A 393 2.39 14.38 -16.03
N LEU A 394 1.30 15.09 -16.37
CA LEU A 394 -0.02 14.48 -16.55
C LEU A 394 -0.05 13.47 -17.71
N PHE A 395 0.60 13.77 -18.84
CA PHE A 395 0.67 12.84 -19.97
C PHE A 395 1.48 11.58 -19.63
N ILE A 396 2.57 11.72 -18.87
CA ILE A 396 3.33 10.57 -18.32
C ILE A 396 2.43 9.74 -17.40
N PHE A 397 1.68 10.39 -16.50
CA PHE A 397 0.75 9.71 -15.59
C PHE A 397 -0.33 8.92 -16.35
N PHE A 398 -0.95 9.51 -17.37
CA PHE A 398 -1.92 8.80 -18.22
C PHE A 398 -1.28 7.59 -18.92
N GLY A 399 -0.05 7.74 -19.42
CA GLY A 399 0.72 6.65 -20.02
C GLY A 399 1.01 5.50 -19.06
N ILE A 400 1.40 5.82 -17.82
CA ILE A 400 1.62 4.82 -16.76
C ILE A 400 0.31 4.11 -16.41
N LEU A 401 -0.80 4.84 -16.24
CA LEU A 401 -2.12 4.23 -16.01
C LEU A 401 -2.53 3.28 -17.14
N CYS A 402 -2.24 3.63 -18.39
CA CYS A 402 -2.44 2.74 -19.54
C CYS A 402 -1.65 1.44 -19.43
N ILE A 403 -0.35 1.52 -19.11
CA ILE A 403 0.53 0.35 -18.96
C ILE A 403 0.08 -0.51 -17.76
N LEU A 404 -0.26 0.10 -16.63
CA LEU A 404 -0.73 -0.60 -15.44
C LEU A 404 -2.07 -1.30 -15.70
N SER A 405 -2.98 -0.67 -16.43
CA SER A 405 -4.28 -1.26 -16.78
C SER A 405 -4.17 -2.48 -17.69
N GLU A 406 -3.07 -2.63 -18.44
CA GLU A 406 -2.77 -3.84 -19.22
C GLU A 406 -2.00 -4.88 -18.41
N LYS A 407 -1.02 -4.45 -17.59
CA LYS A 407 -0.15 -5.35 -16.82
C LYS A 407 -0.88 -5.99 -15.64
N PHE A 408 -1.78 -5.24 -15.02
CA PHE A 408 -2.61 -5.66 -13.89
C PHE A 408 -4.10 -5.38 -14.16
N PRO A 409 -4.71 -6.07 -15.16
CA PRO A 409 -6.04 -5.74 -15.63
C PRO A 409 -7.10 -6.06 -14.57
N SER A 410 -7.56 -5.04 -13.86
CA SER A 410 -8.71 -5.11 -12.97
C SER A 410 -9.84 -4.21 -13.49
N PRO A 411 -11.12 -4.58 -13.30
CA PRO A 411 -12.25 -3.75 -13.73
C PRO A 411 -12.19 -2.32 -13.19
N CYS A 412 -11.78 -2.16 -11.92
CA CYS A 412 -11.63 -0.85 -11.29
C CYS A 412 -10.52 -0.03 -11.97
N LEU A 413 -9.37 -0.66 -12.26
CA LEU A 413 -8.24 0.01 -12.90
C LEU A 413 -8.52 0.40 -14.35
N VAL A 414 -9.30 -0.40 -15.08
CA VAL A 414 -9.71 -0.05 -16.46
C VAL A 414 -10.74 1.08 -16.45
N VAL A 415 -11.70 1.08 -15.54
CA VAL A 415 -12.69 2.16 -15.41
C VAL A 415 -12.04 3.47 -14.97
N SER A 416 -11.10 3.42 -14.03
CA SER A 416 -10.33 4.60 -13.60
C SER A 416 -9.43 5.10 -14.73
N SER A 417 -8.79 4.20 -15.48
CA SER A 417 -8.00 4.54 -16.67
C SER A 417 -8.86 5.24 -17.74
N VAL A 418 -10.06 4.72 -18.05
CA VAL A 418 -10.99 5.38 -18.99
C VAL A 418 -11.39 6.78 -18.50
N SER A 419 -11.65 6.91 -17.20
CA SER A 419 -12.04 8.19 -16.60
C SER A 419 -10.90 9.22 -16.66
N ALA A 420 -9.67 8.80 -16.37
CA ALA A 420 -8.47 9.64 -16.47
C ALA A 420 -8.23 10.10 -17.91
N HIS A 421 -8.42 9.23 -18.90
CA HIS A 421 -8.23 9.58 -20.31
C HIS A 421 -9.32 10.50 -20.86
N LEU A 422 -10.56 10.44 -20.34
CA LEU A 422 -11.59 11.44 -20.62
C LEU A 422 -11.18 12.83 -20.13
N ALA A 423 -10.58 12.94 -18.94
CA ALA A 423 -9.99 14.20 -18.49
C ALA A 423 -8.77 14.60 -19.36
N GLY A 424 -7.97 13.61 -19.78
CA GLY A 424 -6.83 13.78 -20.68
C GLY A 424 -7.19 14.48 -22.00
N VAL A 425 -8.37 14.18 -22.58
CA VAL A 425 -8.90 14.88 -23.76
C VAL A 425 -9.01 16.39 -23.51
N GLY A 426 -9.56 16.79 -22.36
CA GLY A 426 -9.66 18.21 -21.99
C GLY A 426 -8.30 18.88 -21.82
N PHE A 427 -7.35 18.20 -21.18
CA PHE A 427 -5.99 18.70 -21.03
C PHE A 427 -5.23 18.82 -22.36
N SER A 428 -5.44 17.91 -23.31
CA SER A 428 -4.85 18.02 -24.65
C SER A 428 -5.39 19.22 -25.43
N ILE A 429 -6.70 19.50 -25.32
CA ILE A 429 -7.30 20.70 -25.93
C ILE A 429 -6.73 21.96 -25.28
N ALA A 430 -6.65 21.99 -23.95
CA ALA A 430 -6.05 23.12 -23.23
C ALA A 430 -4.57 23.32 -23.62
N ALA A 431 -3.81 22.25 -23.80
CA ALA A 431 -2.42 22.31 -24.26
C ALA A 431 -2.32 22.93 -25.66
N VAL A 432 -3.16 22.51 -26.62
CA VAL A 432 -3.22 23.11 -27.96
C VAL A 432 -3.48 24.61 -27.85
N VAL A 433 -4.49 25.02 -27.08
CA VAL A 433 -4.83 26.44 -26.90
C VAL A 433 -3.65 27.21 -26.29
N LEU A 434 -3.07 26.72 -25.19
CA LEU A 434 -1.97 27.40 -24.50
C LEU A 434 -0.73 27.54 -25.39
N TYR A 435 -0.36 26.51 -26.14
CA TYR A 435 0.76 26.59 -27.08
C TYR A 435 0.45 27.47 -28.29
N SER A 436 -0.78 27.48 -28.80
CA SER A 436 -1.20 28.43 -29.85
C SER A 436 -1.15 29.87 -29.38
N MET A 437 -1.56 30.14 -28.13
CA MET A 437 -1.44 31.48 -27.53
C MET A 437 0.02 31.88 -27.35
N ASN A 438 0.88 30.97 -26.87
CA ASN A 438 2.31 31.23 -26.74
C ASN A 438 2.97 31.53 -28.10
N LEU A 439 2.59 30.79 -29.16
CA LEU A 439 3.07 31.04 -30.52
C LEU A 439 2.62 32.40 -31.06
N ALA A 440 1.40 32.85 -30.72
CA ALA A 440 0.88 34.15 -31.14
C ALA A 440 1.48 35.34 -30.37
N GLU A 441 1.81 35.15 -29.08
CA GLU A 441 2.44 36.17 -28.23
C GLU A 441 3.94 36.31 -28.47
N MET A 442 4.56 35.34 -29.14
CA MET A 442 6.00 35.32 -29.45
C MET A 442 6.36 36.45 -30.44
N SER A 443 6.63 37.65 -29.92
CA SER A 443 7.04 38.83 -30.71
C SER A 443 8.46 39.29 -30.35
N PHE A 444 9.43 39.04 -31.24
CA PHE A 444 10.85 39.37 -31.05
C PHE A 444 11.20 40.82 -31.37
N TRP A 445 10.22 41.73 -31.45
CA TRP A 445 10.43 43.09 -32.00
C TRP A 445 11.43 43.96 -31.20
N ARG A 446 11.75 43.58 -29.95
CA ARG A 446 12.71 44.26 -29.07
C ARG A 446 14.12 43.69 -29.09
N LEU A 447 14.39 42.57 -29.76
CA LEU A 447 15.70 41.89 -29.66
C LEU A 447 16.83 42.69 -30.37
N CYS A 448 16.50 43.34 -31.47
CA CYS A 448 17.43 44.14 -32.29
C CYS A 448 17.07 45.63 -32.33
N ARG A 449 16.16 46.09 -31.47
CA ARG A 449 15.75 47.50 -31.38
C ARG A 449 16.58 48.15 -30.28
N ASP A 450 17.46 49.08 -30.65
CA ASP A 450 18.09 50.00 -29.70
C ASP A 450 16.97 50.77 -28.98
N ASP A 451 16.88 50.66 -27.66
CA ASP A 451 15.93 51.42 -26.81
C ASP A 451 16.27 52.93 -26.76
N ASP A 452 17.15 53.43 -27.63
CA ASP A 452 17.48 54.85 -27.73
C ASP A 452 16.38 55.69 -28.40
N ASP A 453 15.37 55.09 -29.04
CA ASP A 453 14.34 55.84 -29.78
C ASP A 453 13.52 56.83 -28.91
N TYR A 454 13.44 56.61 -27.58
CA TYR A 454 12.73 57.53 -26.67
C TYR A 454 13.60 58.70 -26.18
N TYR A 455 14.93 58.51 -26.06
CA TYR A 455 15.86 59.61 -25.77
C TYR A 455 16.29 60.37 -27.04
N PHE A 456 16.23 59.72 -28.20
CA PHE A 456 16.62 60.26 -29.50
C PHE A 456 15.61 61.30 -30.03
N TYR A 457 14.31 61.11 -29.80
CA TYR A 457 13.31 62.10 -30.25
C TYR A 457 13.45 63.46 -29.56
N HIS A 458 14.00 63.49 -28.34
CA HIS A 458 14.21 64.74 -27.61
C HIS A 458 15.57 65.39 -27.87
N TYR A 459 16.56 64.64 -28.40
CA TYR A 459 17.90 65.15 -28.68
C TYR A 459 18.11 65.54 -30.17
N HIS A 460 17.27 65.05 -31.08
CA HIS A 460 17.48 65.21 -32.53
C HIS A 460 17.01 66.51 -33.19
N HIS A 461 16.71 67.55 -32.41
CA HIS A 461 16.66 68.90 -32.99
C HIS A 461 18.05 69.48 -33.27
N SER A 462 19.12 68.76 -32.92
CA SER A 462 20.50 69.14 -33.22
C SER A 462 21.33 67.93 -33.62
N SER A 463 21.76 67.93 -34.89
CA SER A 463 22.75 67.06 -35.53
C SER A 463 22.22 65.81 -36.26
N SER A 464 22.28 65.87 -37.59
CA SER A 464 22.18 64.74 -38.49
C SER A 464 23.54 64.02 -38.55
N THR A 465 23.69 62.93 -37.81
CA THR A 465 24.82 62.01 -38.01
C THR A 465 24.34 60.83 -38.84
N THR A 466 24.83 60.71 -40.07
CA THR A 466 24.76 59.49 -40.88
C THR A 466 25.31 58.30 -40.09
N ALA A 467 24.51 57.23 -39.94
CA ALA A 467 24.89 56.02 -39.22
C ALA A 467 26.16 55.38 -39.81
N SER A 468 27.07 54.92 -38.95
CA SER A 468 28.33 54.29 -39.37
C SER A 468 28.11 52.95 -40.10
N PRO A 469 28.96 52.57 -41.07
CA PRO A 469 28.85 51.28 -41.79
C PRO A 469 28.86 50.05 -40.86
N ASP A 470 29.59 50.13 -39.75
CA ASP A 470 29.73 49.07 -38.74
C ASP A 470 28.42 48.82 -37.96
N ARG A 471 27.64 49.88 -37.72
CA ARG A 471 26.31 49.78 -37.06
C ARG A 471 25.29 49.10 -37.95
N GLN A 472 25.37 49.33 -39.27
CA GLN A 472 24.49 48.68 -40.25
C GLN A 472 24.80 47.19 -40.41
N ASP A 473 26.07 46.78 -40.40
CA ASP A 473 26.46 45.36 -40.46
C ASP A 473 26.04 44.61 -39.20
N THR A 474 26.21 45.22 -38.02
CA THR A 474 25.78 44.65 -36.72
C THR A 474 24.26 44.46 -36.66
N LEU A 475 23.49 45.45 -37.10
CA LEU A 475 22.02 45.34 -37.19
C LEU A 475 21.60 44.23 -38.15
N ARG A 476 22.28 44.10 -39.30
CA ARG A 476 21.99 43.05 -40.28
C ARG A 476 22.22 41.65 -39.69
N ARG A 477 23.35 41.42 -39.03
CA ARG A 477 23.66 40.15 -38.35
C ARG A 477 22.68 39.85 -37.22
N CYS A 478 22.24 40.88 -36.48
CA CYS A 478 21.21 40.72 -35.44
C CYS A 478 19.86 40.30 -36.04
N LEU A 479 19.40 40.96 -37.10
CA LEU A 479 18.14 40.63 -37.77
C LEU A 479 18.14 39.23 -38.40
N GLU A 480 19.29 38.80 -38.94
CA GLU A 480 19.48 37.41 -39.40
C GLU A 480 19.39 36.41 -38.24
N GLY A 481 20.06 36.67 -37.12
CA GLY A 481 19.96 35.86 -35.91
C GLY A 481 18.55 35.81 -35.33
N GLN A 482 17.85 36.95 -35.29
CA GLN A 482 16.47 37.06 -34.84
C GLN A 482 15.52 36.19 -35.69
N ARG A 483 15.69 36.19 -37.01
CA ARG A 483 14.89 35.33 -37.91
C ARG A 483 15.12 33.85 -37.63
N ILE A 484 16.38 33.43 -37.45
CA ILE A 484 16.72 32.03 -37.15
C ILE A 484 16.12 31.62 -35.80
N ILE A 485 16.29 32.43 -34.76
CA ILE A 485 15.76 32.17 -33.42
C ILE A 485 14.22 32.07 -33.45
N THR A 486 13.55 32.98 -34.19
CA THR A 486 12.10 32.95 -34.36
C THR A 486 11.63 31.67 -35.05
N MET A 487 12.33 31.24 -36.11
CA MET A 487 12.00 30.01 -36.83
C MET A 487 12.18 28.77 -35.97
N VAL A 488 13.28 28.68 -35.19
CA VAL A 488 13.57 27.53 -34.33
C VAL A 488 12.56 27.42 -33.19
N LEU A 489 12.33 28.51 -32.45
CA LEU A 489 11.42 28.51 -31.30
C LEU A 489 9.95 28.39 -31.72
N GLY A 490 9.59 28.98 -32.86
CA GLY A 490 8.29 28.77 -33.51
C GLY A 490 8.10 27.31 -33.91
N GLY A 491 9.14 26.69 -34.49
CA GLY A 491 9.15 25.26 -34.81
C GLY A 491 8.95 24.36 -33.59
N ILE A 492 9.58 24.69 -32.45
CA ILE A 492 9.37 23.96 -31.19
C ILE A 492 7.91 24.09 -30.70
N ASN A 493 7.31 25.28 -30.76
CA ASN A 493 5.91 25.47 -30.39
C ASN A 493 4.96 24.68 -31.31
N VAL A 494 5.20 24.68 -32.62
CA VAL A 494 4.44 23.86 -33.57
C VAL A 494 4.57 22.38 -33.24
N LEU A 495 5.77 21.90 -32.91
CA LEU A 495 5.99 20.52 -32.48
C LEU A 495 5.23 20.19 -31.18
N LEU A 496 5.18 21.10 -30.21
CA LEU A 496 4.39 20.92 -28.99
C LEU A 496 2.88 20.88 -29.25
N ILE A 497 2.39 21.65 -30.22
CA ILE A 497 1.00 21.59 -30.69
C ILE A 497 0.72 20.22 -31.35
N THR A 498 1.59 19.75 -32.24
CA THR A 498 1.39 18.45 -32.90
C THR A 498 1.42 17.29 -31.90
N LEU A 499 2.31 17.33 -30.90
CA LEU A 499 2.33 16.36 -29.80
C LEU A 499 1.07 16.43 -28.93
N SER A 500 0.50 17.62 -28.72
CA SER A 500 -0.76 17.79 -28.00
C SER A 500 -1.95 17.21 -28.77
N VAL A 501 -1.96 17.33 -30.10
CA VAL A 501 -2.96 16.68 -30.97
C VAL A 501 -2.78 15.17 -30.97
N LEU A 502 -1.54 14.67 -31.00
CA LEU A 502 -1.27 13.24 -30.86
C LEU A 502 -1.79 12.71 -29.52
N GLN A 503 -1.58 13.44 -28.42
CA GLN A 503 -2.09 13.08 -27.10
C GLN A 503 -3.63 13.02 -27.08
N PHE A 504 -4.31 13.94 -27.77
CA PHE A 504 -5.77 13.91 -27.93
C PHE A 504 -6.23 12.62 -28.63
N CYS A 505 -5.59 12.27 -29.75
CA CYS A 505 -5.90 11.05 -30.51
C CYS A 505 -5.66 9.77 -29.69
N VAL A 506 -4.54 9.71 -28.98
CA VAL A 506 -4.20 8.56 -28.12
C VAL A 506 -5.17 8.45 -26.95
N SER A 507 -5.53 9.56 -26.31
CA SER A 507 -6.48 9.56 -25.18
C SER A 507 -7.86 9.05 -25.60
N ILE A 508 -8.37 9.48 -26.76
CA ILE A 508 -9.63 8.96 -27.32
C ILE A 508 -9.51 7.46 -27.62
N SER A 509 -8.39 7.04 -28.21
CA SER A 509 -8.15 5.62 -28.53
C SER A 509 -8.15 4.74 -27.28
N CYS A 510 -7.53 5.19 -26.19
CA CYS A 510 -7.54 4.50 -24.88
C CYS A 510 -8.95 4.43 -24.28
N VAL A 511 -9.75 5.51 -24.37
CA VAL A 511 -11.15 5.52 -23.93
C VAL A 511 -11.98 4.49 -24.70
N VAL A 512 -11.87 4.46 -26.02
CA VAL A 512 -12.62 3.54 -26.88
C VAL A 512 -12.26 2.08 -26.58
N LEU A 513 -10.96 1.78 -26.45
CA LEU A 513 -10.48 0.43 -26.12
C LEU A 513 -10.94 0.00 -24.72
N GLY A 514 -10.80 0.86 -23.72
CA GLY A 514 -11.25 0.58 -22.35
C GLY A 514 -12.75 0.34 -22.26
N ILE A 515 -13.58 1.18 -22.89
CA ILE A 515 -15.04 0.97 -22.94
C ILE A 515 -15.40 -0.34 -23.64
N LYS A 516 -14.73 -0.67 -24.76
CA LYS A 516 -14.96 -1.91 -25.50
C LYS A 516 -14.60 -3.14 -24.65
N ALA A 517 -13.52 -3.08 -23.87
CA ALA A 517 -13.11 -4.14 -22.96
C ALA A 517 -14.15 -4.36 -21.84
N VAL A 518 -14.59 -3.28 -21.20
CA VAL A 518 -15.60 -3.32 -20.13
C VAL A 518 -16.95 -3.84 -20.64
N ARG A 519 -17.42 -3.38 -21.82
CA ARG A 519 -18.69 -3.88 -22.40
C ARG A 519 -18.66 -5.36 -22.75
N LYS A 520 -17.53 -5.88 -23.26
CA LYS A 520 -17.37 -7.31 -23.59
C LYS A 520 -17.33 -8.20 -22.35
N MET A 521 -16.85 -7.67 -21.23
CA MET A 521 -16.86 -8.37 -19.95
C MET A 521 -18.31 -8.66 -19.51
N PHE A 522 -19.16 -7.62 -19.44
CA PHE A 522 -20.55 -7.73 -19.01
C PHE A 522 -21.46 -8.53 -19.96
N LYS A 523 -21.26 -8.40 -21.29
CA LYS A 523 -22.12 -9.09 -22.27
C LYS A 523 -22.00 -10.62 -22.21
N LYS A 524 -20.86 -11.16 -21.79
CA LYS A 524 -20.61 -12.61 -21.74
C LYS A 524 -21.00 -13.23 -20.38
N GLU A 525 -21.07 -12.43 -19.32
CA GLU A 525 -21.60 -12.85 -18.01
C GLU A 525 -23.09 -13.17 -18.10
N ASN A 526 -23.86 -12.32 -18.80
CA ASN A 526 -25.28 -12.56 -19.06
C ASN A 526 -25.54 -13.81 -19.93
N GLN A 527 -24.61 -14.21 -20.80
CA GLN A 527 -24.75 -15.42 -21.62
C GLN A 527 -24.47 -16.71 -20.83
N VAL A 528 -23.60 -16.66 -19.81
CA VAL A 528 -23.32 -17.83 -18.94
C VAL A 528 -24.50 -18.07 -17.99
N GLN A 529 -25.19 -17.02 -17.54
CA GLN A 529 -26.40 -17.18 -16.72
C GLN A 529 -27.63 -17.69 -17.50
N LEU A 530 -27.71 -17.47 -18.81
CA LEU A 530 -28.81 -17.96 -19.66
C LEU A 530 -28.59 -19.37 -20.24
N GLY A 531 -27.37 -19.92 -20.15
CA GLY A 531 -27.00 -21.23 -20.73
C GLY A 531 -27.00 -22.40 -19.75
N GLY A 532 -27.29 -22.19 -18.47
CA GLY A 532 -27.27 -23.22 -17.42
C GLY A 532 -28.61 -23.90 -17.11
N GLY A 533 -29.65 -23.66 -17.91
CA GLY A 533 -30.93 -24.35 -17.80
C GLY A 533 -30.94 -25.61 -18.67
N GLU A 534 -30.34 -26.69 -18.19
CA GLU A 534 -30.42 -27.98 -18.86
C GLU A 534 -31.83 -28.58 -18.71
N GLN A 535 -32.34 -29.07 -19.83
CA GLN A 535 -33.65 -29.66 -20.01
C GLN A 535 -33.82 -30.90 -19.11
N VAL A 536 -34.82 -30.88 -18.24
CA VAL A 536 -35.47 -32.10 -17.77
C VAL A 536 -36.60 -32.41 -18.76
N GLN A 537 -36.35 -33.29 -19.72
CA GLN A 537 -37.40 -33.92 -20.51
C GLN A 537 -37.90 -35.15 -19.74
N LEU A 538 -39.16 -35.07 -19.29
CA LEU A 538 -39.97 -36.22 -18.92
C LEU A 538 -40.28 -37.04 -20.18
N GLY A 539 -40.06 -38.35 -20.11
CA GLY A 539 -40.36 -39.34 -21.13
C GLY A 539 -39.73 -40.68 -20.80
#